data_AF-A0A1I2YVZ9-F1
#
_entry.id   AF-A0A1I2YVZ9-F1
#
_cell.length_a   1.000
_cell.length_b   1.000
_cell.length_c   1.000
_cell.angle_alpha   90.00
_cell.angle_beta   90.00
_cell.angle_gamma   90.00
#
_symmetry.space_group_name_H-M   'P 1'
#
loop_
_entity.id
_entity.type
_entity.pdbx_description
1 polymer ?
#
loop_
_entity_poly.entity_id
_entity_poly.type
_entity_poly.pdbx_seq_one_letter_code
_entity_poly.pdbx_strand_id
1 'polypeptide(L)'
;MAEIRSEADNIENTAQCIVEAFKQFDIRAGDVLPYQQLYPYLQERYPHYKDVQKEAEHHLTKEGYVNPAPDGLMLTQVGDAYVWGESEA
;
A
#
# COMPACT_ATOMS: atom_id res chain seq x y z
N MET A 1 16.37 10.20 19.79
CA MET A 1 15.21 11.10 19.92
C MET A 1 14.03 10.34 19.33
N ALA A 2 13.04 9.97 20.14
CA ALA A 2 11.85 9.30 19.62
C ALA A 2 11.05 10.36 18.85
N GLU A 3 11.19 10.38 17.53
CA GLU A 3 10.30 11.15 16.68
C GLU A 3 8.87 10.73 17.03
N ILE A 4 8.10 11.66 17.58
CA ILE A 4 6.67 11.50 17.77
C ILE A 4 6.07 11.53 16.36
N ARG A 5 6.18 10.41 15.64
CA ARG A 5 5.49 10.21 14.38
C ARG A 5 4.03 10.00 14.73
N SER A 6 3.20 10.98 14.38
CA SER A 6 1.75 10.92 14.56
C SER A 6 1.22 9.63 13.91
N GLU A 7 0.13 9.07 14.42
CA GLU A 7 -0.51 7.88 13.82
C GLU A 7 -0.77 8.06 12.32
N ALA A 8 -1.10 9.28 11.88
CA ALA A 8 -1.22 9.64 10.46
C ALA A 8 0.06 9.35 9.65
N ASP A 9 1.23 9.69 10.18
CA ASP A 9 2.52 9.43 9.52
C ASP A 9 2.76 7.92 9.39
N ASN A 10 2.37 7.14 10.40
CA ASN A 10 2.50 5.67 10.36
C ASN A 10 1.55 5.04 9.32
N ILE A 11 0.34 5.60 9.17
CA ILE A 11 -0.64 5.19 8.17
C ILE A 11 -0.10 5.48 6.77
N GLU A 12 0.41 6.69 6.53
CA GLU A 12 0.98 7.10 5.24
C GLU A 12 2.21 6.26 4.88
N ASN A 13 3.13 6.01 5.82
CA ASN A 13 4.27 5.13 5.60
C ASN A 13 3.85 3.69 5.24
N THR A 14 2.81 3.17 5.89
CA THR A 14 2.29 1.83 5.60
C THR A 14 1.62 1.79 4.23
N ALA A 15 0.82 2.81 3.90
CA ALA A 15 0.19 2.95 2.59
C ALA A 15 1.23 3.03 1.47
N GLN A 16 2.30 3.80 1.69
CA GLN A 16 3.42 3.90 0.76
C GLN A 16 4.14 2.54 0.60
N CYS A 17 4.37 1.81 1.69
CA CYS A 17 4.94 0.45 1.60
C CYS A 17 4.04 -0.50 0.81
N ILE A 18 2.71 -0.41 0.96
CA ILE A 18 1.75 -1.19 0.18
C ILE A 18 1.89 -0.85 -1.32
N VAL A 19 1.93 0.44 -1.68
CA VAL A 19 2.16 0.92 -3.05
C VAL A 19 3.48 0.41 -3.63
N GLU A 20 4.57 0.50 -2.86
CA GLU A 20 5.87 -0.03 -3.29
C GLU A 20 5.84 -1.55 -3.47
N ALA A 21 5.06 -2.28 -2.68
CA ALA A 21 4.90 -3.72 -2.85
C ALA A 21 4.29 -4.05 -4.23
N PHE A 22 3.27 -3.30 -4.67
CA PHE A 22 2.73 -3.47 -6.02
C PHE A 22 3.81 -3.30 -7.09
N LYS A 23 4.70 -2.31 -6.94
CA LYS A 23 5.85 -2.10 -7.84
C LYS A 23 6.88 -3.23 -7.77
N GLN A 24 7.23 -3.67 -6.58
CA GLN A 24 8.20 -4.72 -6.32
C GLN A 24 7.79 -6.07 -6.93
N PHE A 25 6.49 -6.38 -6.86
CA PHE A 25 5.91 -7.62 -7.39
C PHE A 25 5.38 -7.47 -8.83
N ASP A 26 5.67 -6.34 -9.49
CA ASP A 26 5.20 -5.98 -10.85
C ASP A 26 3.68 -6.19 -11.06
N ILE A 27 2.89 -5.86 -10.03
CA ILE A 27 1.43 -5.94 -10.07
C ILE A 27 0.88 -4.71 -10.80
N ARG A 28 0.00 -4.94 -11.76
CA ARG A 28 -0.63 -3.93 -12.61
C ARG A 28 -2.10 -3.71 -12.26
N ALA A 29 -2.69 -2.66 -12.83
CA ALA A 29 -4.12 -2.42 -12.72
C ALA A 29 -4.95 -3.68 -13.07
N GLY A 30 -5.84 -4.07 -12.16
CA GLY A 30 -6.71 -5.25 -12.30
C GLY A 30 -6.13 -6.53 -11.69
N ASP A 31 -4.83 -6.57 -11.38
CA ASP A 31 -4.21 -7.67 -10.66
C ASP A 31 -4.33 -7.49 -9.14
N VAL A 32 -4.29 -8.61 -8.42
CA VAL A 32 -4.40 -8.68 -6.97
C VAL A 32 -3.04 -8.96 -6.36
N LEU A 33 -2.59 -8.11 -5.46
CA LEU A 33 -1.46 -8.38 -4.58
C LEU A 33 -1.95 -9.20 -3.38
N PRO A 34 -1.59 -10.51 -3.29
CA PRO A 34 -2.06 -11.34 -2.21
C PRO A 34 -1.42 -10.97 -0.87
N TYR A 35 -2.19 -11.04 0.21
CA TYR A 35 -1.69 -10.75 1.56
C TYR A 35 -0.49 -11.61 1.95
N GLN A 36 -0.42 -12.86 1.46
CA GLN A 36 0.73 -13.74 1.69
C GLN A 36 2.06 -13.16 1.18
N GLN A 37 2.05 -12.32 0.14
CA GLN A 37 3.24 -11.63 -0.36
C GLN A 37 3.41 -10.25 0.29
N LEU A 38 2.30 -9.56 0.56
CA LEU A 38 2.33 -8.24 1.18
C LEU A 38 2.81 -8.28 2.65
N TYR A 39 2.34 -9.21 3.46
CA TYR A 39 2.70 -9.30 4.88
C TYR A 39 4.20 -9.46 5.15
N PRO A 40 4.94 -10.40 4.52
CA PRO A 40 6.38 -10.48 4.74
C PRO A 40 7.08 -9.19 4.30
N TYR A 41 6.66 -8.57 3.18
CA TYR A 41 7.22 -7.31 2.70
C TYR A 41 7.01 -6.15 3.70
N LEU A 42 5.79 -6.01 4.22
CA LEU A 42 5.47 -5.00 5.24
C LEU A 42 6.19 -5.28 6.57
N GLN A 43 6.30 -6.55 6.96
CA GLN A 43 6.98 -6.93 8.21
C GLN A 43 8.48 -6.62 8.16
N GLU A 44 9.13 -6.77 7.01
CA GLU A 44 10.54 -6.44 6.81
C GLU A 44 10.79 -4.93 6.81
N ARG A 45 9.91 -4.14 6.19
CA ARG A 45 10.07 -2.67 6.11
C ARG A 45 9.55 -1.92 7.33
N TYR A 46 8.39 -2.33 7.83
CA TYR A 46 7.68 -1.62 8.89
C TYR A 46 6.96 -2.61 9.84
N PRO A 47 7.64 -3.22 10.82
CA PRO A 47 7.07 -4.26 11.68
C PRO A 47 5.87 -3.80 12.54
N HIS A 48 5.68 -2.49 12.70
CA HIS A 48 4.54 -1.88 13.40
C HIS A 48 3.32 -1.63 12.50
N TYR A 49 3.30 -2.18 11.28
CA TYR A 49 2.21 -1.96 10.33
C TYR A 49 0.86 -2.48 10.81
N LYS A 50 0.81 -3.51 11.67
CA LYS A 50 -0.44 -4.23 12.02
C LYS A 50 -1.53 -3.32 12.61
N ASP A 51 -1.14 -2.37 13.44
CA ASP A 51 -2.08 -1.44 14.09
C ASP A 51 -2.64 -0.40 13.11
N VAL A 52 -1.88 -0.05 12.07
CA VAL A 52 -2.21 0.98 11.07
C VAL A 52 -2.55 0.41 9.69
N GLN A 53 -2.46 -0.91 9.51
CA GLN A 53 -2.66 -1.60 8.23
C GLN A 53 -4.05 -1.32 7.70
N LYS A 54 -5.07 -1.52 8.55
CA LYS A 54 -6.46 -1.35 8.19
C LYS A 54 -6.77 0.11 7.79
N GLU A 55 -6.18 1.06 8.51
CA GLU A 55 -6.31 2.49 8.21
C GLU A 55 -5.60 2.85 6.90
N ALA A 56 -4.41 2.28 6.63
CA ALA A 56 -3.67 2.47 5.39
C ALA A 56 -4.40 1.88 4.19
N GLU A 57 -4.93 0.67 4.31
CA GLU A 57 -5.77 0.04 3.28
C GLU A 57 -7.03 0.88 3.02
N HIS A 58 -7.67 1.37 4.08
CA HIS A 58 -8.83 2.24 3.97
C HIS A 58 -8.49 3.57 3.31
N HIS A 59 -7.33 4.15 3.63
CA HIS A 59 -6.81 5.37 3.00
C HIS A 59 -6.64 5.17 1.49
N LEU A 60 -5.90 4.14 1.08
CA LEU A 60 -5.68 3.80 -0.33
C LEU A 60 -6.98 3.49 -1.07
N THR A 61 -7.93 2.83 -0.40
CA THR A 61 -9.26 2.55 -0.97
C THR A 61 -10.06 3.84 -1.17
N LYS A 62 -9.98 4.77 -0.21
CA LYS A 62 -10.66 6.07 -0.27
C LYS A 62 -10.09 6.98 -1.35
N GLU A 63 -8.78 6.93 -1.56
CA GLU A 63 -8.12 7.59 -2.70
C GLU A 63 -8.41 6.91 -4.03
N GLY A 64 -8.93 5.68 -4.00
CA GLY A 64 -9.27 4.89 -5.17
C GLY A 64 -8.06 4.20 -5.80
N TYR A 65 -6.92 4.10 -5.12
CA TYR A 65 -5.72 3.42 -5.61
C TYR A 65 -5.84 1.90 -5.57
N VAL A 66 -6.52 1.37 -4.55
CA VAL A 66 -6.71 -0.07 -4.39
C VAL A 66 -8.18 -0.41 -4.13
N ASN A 67 -8.56 -1.63 -4.47
CA ASN A 67 -9.84 -2.21 -4.08
C ASN A 67 -9.62 -3.43 -3.19
N PRO A 68 -10.40 -3.61 -2.12
CA PRO A 68 -10.34 -4.81 -1.30
C PRO A 68 -10.76 -6.04 -2.12
N ALA A 69 -9.90 -7.06 -2.12
CA ALA A 69 -10.14 -8.35 -2.77
C ALA A 69 -10.17 -9.48 -1.71
N PRO A 70 -10.81 -10.63 -1.99
CA PRO A 70 -10.89 -11.74 -1.02
C PRO A 70 -9.52 -12.26 -0.57
N ASP A 71 -8.53 -12.26 -1.46
CA ASP A 71 -7.19 -12.80 -1.21
C ASP A 71 -6.11 -11.72 -1.02
N GLY A 72 -6.46 -10.43 -1.10
CA GLY A 72 -5.47 -9.36 -1.13
C GLY A 72 -6.03 -7.97 -1.42
N LEU A 73 -5.19 -7.13 -2.03
CA LEU A 73 -5.56 -5.81 -2.52
C LEU A 73 -5.41 -5.77 -4.03
N MET A 74 -6.47 -5.40 -4.73
CA MET A 74 -6.44 -5.22 -6.18
C MET A 74 -5.95 -3.82 -6.51
N LEU A 75 -4.98 -3.70 -7.41
CA LEU A 75 -4.57 -2.39 -7.90
C LEU A 75 -5.60 -1.84 -8.88
N THR A 76 -6.06 -0.61 -8.70
CA THR A 76 -6.96 0.03 -9.66
C THR A 76 -6.16 0.70 -10.77
N GLN A 77 -6.85 1.17 -11.81
CA GLN A 77 -6.22 2.00 -12.85
C GLN A 77 -5.62 3.30 -12.27
N VAL A 78 -6.25 3.87 -11.24
CA VAL A 78 -5.74 5.08 -10.57
C VAL A 78 -4.48 4.74 -9.76
N GLY A 79 -4.48 3.62 -9.03
CA GLY A 79 -3.32 3.17 -8.28
C GLY A 79 -2.15 2.80 -9.19
N ASP A 80 -2.41 2.17 -10.33
CA ASP A 80 -1.38 1.86 -11.32
C ASP A 80 -0.76 3.12 -11.91
N ALA A 81 -1.58 4.12 -12.26
CA ALA A 81 -1.09 5.43 -12.66
C ALA A 81 -0.29 6.13 -11.54
N TYR A 82 -0.63 5.92 -10.28
CA TYR A 82 0.15 6.45 -9.16
C TYR A 82 1.49 5.72 -8.98
N VAL A 83 1.52 4.39 -9.08
CA VAL A 83 2.72 3.56 -8.89
C VAL A 83 3.73 3.70 -10.04
N TRP A 84 3.20 3.75 -11.26
CA TRP A 84 3.97 3.67 -12.51
C TRP A 84 4.00 4.99 -13.30
N GLY A 85 3.09 5.92 -13.01
CA GLY A 85 2.82 7.08 -13.85
C GLY A 85 3.53 8.38 -13.47
N GLU A 86 4.67 8.35 -12.76
CA GLU A 86 5.55 9.53 -12.76
C GLU A 86 6.25 9.69 -14.12
N SER A 87 5.60 10.40 -15.07
CA SER A 87 6.19 11.43 -15.97
C SER A 87 5.27 11.76 -17.15
N GLU A 88 4.23 12.58 -16.96
CA GLU A 88 3.78 13.49 -18.02
C GLU A 88 3.50 14.88 -17.44
N ALA A 89 4.58 15.64 -17.18
CA ALA A 89 4.77 17.04 -17.57
C ALA A 89 6.12 17.59 -17.05
#